data_AF-A0A1E4RDH5-F1
#
_entry.id   AF-A0A1E4RDH5-F1
#
_cell.length_a   1.000
_cell.length_b   1.000
_cell.length_c   1.000
_cell.angle_alpha   90.00
_cell.angle_beta   90.00
_cell.angle_gamma   90.00
#
_symmetry.space_group_name_H-M   'P 1'
#
loop_
_entity.id
_entity.type
_entity.pdbx_description
1 polymer ?
#
loop_
_entity_poly.entity_id
_entity_poly.type
_entity_poly.pdbx_seq_one_letter_code
_entity_poly.pdbx_strand_id
1 'polypeptide(L)'
;MSHELKFRVTNDPEALKKLYTLSGSEWSGRLSAEEYADVEVGKHQASTKDGQLMEGFYLEDVLNGTIVASTTVKRTKGFYKDADKSSAISSVPDPSLIGIKNVTALLVGYVFTHKSYRSKGIAGDLVKKAINYVEEEIIKEHIDKSNPAQNDNFKSMVMTDGRLDRALANYYLSKKYFWYLYSGVGNYYEKFGFKSYPLDVYRIPTSILREEDKSLVHNLLQSDGSNPSVVGKKLKLLHGSKKEDRDLISFILQSKELEIVTELNKMIFHSELSGNHKSSSSLTNVTDVLSMSKGSSNELSPITELSSKPGGDIPQSARRKSSIHRSAVPKFAVKPTAQTLNGMFLTEEAQAKQAPDANKAVEFSDIKGAIFTNELQQKKYHIIWATFPQNRLFILSLGELKFDVMGSIFDPTGAANQRRRGSSFTGLNELGGFNFQDLDILIHTAVTVANNRQLKDLTAIYVSVNDLPLDIPTPLLHDYFLNYLPKTFEGVHSAENESASSDDKVKFITDASSELNILPMVRLFGSNKHEFDLDWYSNGLWSWG
;
A
#
# COMPACT_ATOMS: atom_id res chain seq x y z
N MET A 1 -35.28 -22.94 -17.73
CA MET A 1 -34.59 -23.99 -16.95
C MET A 1 -33.94 -23.32 -15.76
N SER A 2 -34.29 -23.71 -14.53
CA SER A 2 -33.66 -23.18 -13.31
C SER A 2 -32.31 -23.87 -13.11
N HIS A 3 -31.22 -23.11 -13.19
CA HIS A 3 -29.88 -23.63 -12.85
C HIS A 3 -29.85 -23.93 -11.34
N GLU A 4 -29.49 -25.15 -10.96
CA GLU A 4 -29.26 -25.52 -9.57
C GLU A 4 -27.80 -25.22 -9.23
N LEU A 5 -27.57 -24.16 -8.42
CA LEU A 5 -26.24 -23.70 -8.07
C LEU A 5 -25.83 -24.22 -6.68
N LYS A 6 -24.72 -24.96 -6.60
CA LYS A 6 -24.18 -25.50 -5.35
C LYS A 6 -22.93 -24.75 -4.90
N PHE A 7 -22.90 -24.36 -3.63
CA PHE A 7 -21.72 -23.75 -2.99
C PHE A 7 -20.73 -24.82 -2.57
N ARG A 8 -19.45 -24.60 -2.88
CA ARG A 8 -18.34 -25.49 -2.54
C ARG A 8 -17.13 -24.70 -2.06
N VAL A 9 -16.36 -25.36 -1.20
CA VAL A 9 -15.06 -24.92 -0.68
C VAL A 9 -14.02 -25.91 -1.15
N THR A 10 -12.84 -25.45 -1.55
CA THR A 10 -11.78 -26.33 -2.05
C THR A 10 -10.39 -25.78 -1.78
N ASN A 11 -9.47 -26.71 -1.52
CA ASN A 11 -8.01 -26.53 -1.62
C ASN A 11 -7.40 -27.58 -2.57
N ASP A 12 -8.25 -28.32 -3.29
CA ASP A 12 -7.85 -29.33 -4.25
C ASP A 12 -7.27 -28.67 -5.51
N PRO A 13 -6.08 -29.07 -6.00
CA PRO A 13 -5.41 -28.39 -7.10
C PRO A 13 -6.20 -28.40 -8.41
N GLU A 14 -6.95 -29.47 -8.70
CA GLU A 14 -7.74 -29.57 -9.93
C GLU A 14 -8.93 -28.61 -9.91
N ALA A 15 -9.63 -28.54 -8.78
CA ALA A 15 -10.72 -27.59 -8.57
C ALA A 15 -10.22 -26.13 -8.56
N LEU A 16 -9.06 -25.88 -7.94
CA LEU A 16 -8.42 -24.55 -7.96
C LEU A 16 -8.00 -24.15 -9.38
N LYS A 17 -7.50 -25.08 -10.20
CA LYS A 17 -7.18 -24.79 -11.61
C LYS A 17 -8.42 -24.29 -12.35
N LYS A 18 -9.56 -25.00 -12.24
CA LYS A 18 -10.82 -24.56 -12.85
C LYS A 18 -11.27 -23.18 -12.33
N LEU A 19 -11.09 -22.92 -11.04
CA LEU A 19 -11.39 -21.64 -10.40
C LEU A 19 -10.55 -20.52 -11.02
N TYR A 20 -9.23 -20.69 -11.12
CA TYR A 20 -8.33 -19.68 -11.66
C TYR A 20 -8.39 -19.55 -13.18
N THR A 21 -8.80 -20.59 -13.92
CA THR A 21 -9.07 -20.47 -15.36
C THR A 21 -10.18 -19.46 -15.61
N LEU A 22 -11.19 -19.39 -14.73
CA LEU A 22 -12.25 -18.38 -14.83
C LEU A 22 -11.69 -16.96 -14.72
N SER A 23 -10.81 -16.70 -13.75
CA SER A 23 -10.11 -15.40 -13.63
C SER A 23 -9.14 -15.14 -14.79
N GLY A 24 -8.46 -16.18 -15.27
CA GLY A 24 -7.53 -16.11 -16.39
C GLY A 24 -8.21 -15.64 -17.68
N SER A 25 -9.50 -15.92 -17.86
CA SER A 25 -10.25 -15.43 -19.03
C SER A 25 -10.30 -13.90 -19.19
N GLU A 26 -10.03 -13.15 -18.12
CA GLU A 26 -9.98 -11.68 -18.12
C GLU A 26 -8.59 -11.14 -17.73
N TRP A 27 -7.84 -11.85 -16.88
CA TRP A 27 -6.58 -11.38 -16.28
C TRP A 27 -5.31 -12.09 -16.80
N SER A 28 -5.40 -13.08 -17.69
CA SER A 28 -4.23 -13.85 -18.13
C SER A 28 -3.16 -13.02 -18.84
N GLY A 29 -3.52 -11.86 -19.37
CA GLY A 29 -2.60 -10.97 -20.09
C GLY A 29 -2.10 -11.64 -21.37
N ARG A 30 -0.83 -12.06 -21.37
CA ARG A 30 -0.21 -12.81 -22.49
C ARG A 30 -0.34 -14.32 -22.39
N LEU A 31 -0.69 -14.83 -21.21
CA LEU A 31 -0.88 -16.26 -20.99
C LEU A 31 -2.24 -16.69 -21.53
N SER A 32 -2.37 -17.98 -21.85
CA SER A 32 -3.69 -18.61 -21.90
C SER A 32 -4.34 -18.63 -20.50
N ALA A 33 -5.66 -18.78 -20.45
CA ALA A 33 -6.37 -18.87 -19.17
C ALA A 33 -5.91 -20.08 -18.33
N GLU A 34 -5.49 -21.17 -18.98
CA GLU A 34 -5.00 -22.38 -18.30
C GLU A 34 -3.58 -22.21 -17.75
N GLU A 35 -2.67 -21.61 -18.52
CA GLU A 35 -1.31 -21.29 -18.04
C GLU A 35 -1.36 -20.30 -16.87
N TYR A 36 -2.24 -19.30 -16.94
CA TYR A 36 -2.49 -18.39 -15.82
C TYR A 36 -2.96 -19.16 -14.59
N ALA A 37 -3.90 -20.09 -14.77
CA ALA A 37 -4.39 -20.91 -13.68
C ALA A 37 -3.30 -21.77 -13.04
N ASP A 38 -2.40 -22.37 -13.84
CA ASP A 38 -1.29 -23.17 -13.32
C ASP A 38 -0.34 -22.35 -12.45
N VAL A 39 -0.04 -21.11 -12.84
CA VAL A 39 0.77 -20.18 -12.05
C VAL A 39 0.08 -19.84 -10.73
N GLU A 40 -1.22 -19.50 -10.76
CA GLU A 40 -1.98 -19.13 -9.56
C GLU A 40 -2.21 -20.32 -8.60
N VAL A 41 -2.43 -21.53 -9.12
CA VAL A 41 -2.47 -22.76 -8.30
C VAL A 41 -1.13 -22.99 -7.62
N GLY A 42 -0.02 -22.83 -8.34
CA GLY A 42 1.33 -22.97 -7.77
C GLY A 42 1.58 -21.99 -6.63
N LYS A 43 1.17 -20.73 -6.78
CA LYS A 43 1.24 -19.71 -5.71
C LYS A 43 0.36 -20.06 -4.52
N HIS A 44 -0.86 -20.51 -4.76
CA HIS A 44 -1.80 -20.92 -3.73
C HIS A 44 -1.19 -22.04 -2.88
N GLN A 45 -0.71 -23.11 -3.53
CA GLN A 45 -0.08 -24.24 -2.85
C GLN A 45 1.19 -23.85 -2.08
N ALA A 46 2.03 -22.99 -2.65
CA ALA A 46 3.22 -22.48 -1.97
C ALA A 46 2.84 -21.69 -0.70
N SER A 47 1.82 -20.84 -0.80
CA SER A 47 1.32 -20.07 0.35
C SER A 47 0.75 -20.99 1.45
N THR A 48 0.00 -22.02 1.07
CA THR A 48 -0.52 -23.02 2.02
C THR A 48 0.61 -23.80 2.71
N LYS A 49 1.65 -24.19 1.97
CA LYS A 49 2.83 -24.88 2.53
C LYS A 49 3.61 -24.00 3.50
N ASP A 50 3.65 -22.69 3.25
CA ASP A 50 4.27 -21.69 4.13
C ASP A 50 3.41 -21.35 5.37
N GLY A 51 2.30 -22.06 5.58
CA GLY A 51 1.41 -21.90 6.73
C GLY A 51 0.42 -20.74 6.61
N GLN A 52 0.26 -20.14 5.42
CA GLN A 52 -0.82 -19.20 5.17
C GLN A 52 -2.12 -19.94 4.88
N LEU A 53 -3.19 -19.56 5.57
CA LEU A 53 -4.51 -20.10 5.31
C LEU A 53 -5.10 -19.38 4.09
N MET A 54 -5.23 -20.13 3.00
CA MET A 54 -5.85 -19.69 1.76
C MET A 54 -6.86 -20.75 1.32
N GLU A 55 -8.03 -20.31 0.89
CA GLU A 55 -9.15 -21.19 0.53
C GLU A 55 -9.86 -20.70 -0.72
N GLY A 56 -10.22 -21.62 -1.61
CA GLY A 56 -11.03 -21.37 -2.79
C GLY A 56 -12.51 -21.63 -2.54
N PHE A 57 -13.37 -20.71 -2.99
CA PHE A 57 -14.82 -20.81 -2.90
C PHE A 57 -15.42 -20.66 -4.29
N TYR A 58 -16.43 -21.47 -4.60
CA TYR A 58 -17.09 -21.39 -5.90
C TYR A 58 -18.56 -21.83 -5.87
N LEU A 59 -19.30 -21.34 -6.86
CA LEU A 59 -20.63 -21.84 -7.20
C LEU A 59 -20.53 -22.67 -8.47
N GLU A 60 -21.05 -23.89 -8.41
CA GLU A 60 -21.08 -24.83 -9.53
C GLU A 60 -22.51 -25.00 -10.01
N ASP A 61 -22.72 -24.96 -11.33
CA ASP A 61 -23.96 -25.42 -11.95
C ASP A 61 -23.97 -26.95 -11.96
N VAL A 62 -24.82 -27.56 -11.13
CA VAL A 62 -24.89 -29.01 -10.94
C VAL A 62 -25.23 -29.74 -12.24
N LEU A 63 -25.97 -29.10 -13.16
CA LEU A 63 -26.37 -29.71 -14.42
C LEU A 63 -25.20 -29.86 -15.40
N ASN A 64 -24.24 -28.93 -15.36
CA ASN A 64 -23.17 -28.82 -16.34
C ASN A 64 -21.77 -29.04 -15.72
N GLY A 65 -21.66 -29.24 -14.40
CA GLY A 65 -20.39 -29.37 -13.67
C GLY A 65 -19.46 -28.15 -13.82
N THR A 66 -20.02 -26.99 -14.20
CA THR A 66 -19.24 -25.81 -14.58
C THR A 66 -19.17 -24.84 -13.42
N ILE A 67 -17.97 -24.32 -13.15
CA ILE A 67 -17.79 -23.24 -12.17
C ILE A 67 -18.37 -21.95 -12.75
N VAL A 68 -19.42 -21.45 -12.10
CA VAL A 68 -20.17 -20.27 -12.52
C VAL A 68 -19.61 -19.00 -11.91
N ALA A 69 -19.18 -19.07 -10.64
CA ALA A 69 -18.55 -17.97 -9.95
C ALA A 69 -17.47 -18.48 -9.00
N SER A 70 -16.44 -17.67 -8.79
CA SER A 70 -15.30 -17.98 -7.94
C SER A 70 -14.93 -16.82 -7.04
N THR A 71 -14.28 -17.13 -5.91
CA THR A 71 -13.54 -16.20 -5.06
C THR A 71 -12.53 -16.99 -4.22
N THR A 72 -11.52 -16.32 -3.70
CA THR A 72 -10.57 -16.90 -2.76
C THR A 72 -10.49 -16.03 -1.51
N VAL A 73 -10.33 -16.65 -0.35
CA VAL A 73 -10.02 -15.93 0.89
C VAL A 73 -8.61 -16.27 1.34
N LYS A 74 -7.80 -15.25 1.58
CA LYS A 74 -6.43 -15.39 2.09
C LYS A 74 -6.29 -14.68 3.44
N ARG A 75 -5.77 -15.38 4.44
CA ARG A 75 -5.45 -14.79 5.76
C ARG A 75 -4.04 -14.20 5.72
N THR A 76 -3.95 -12.89 5.94
CA THR A 76 -2.68 -12.13 5.99
C THR A 76 -2.52 -11.46 7.35
N LYS A 77 -1.29 -11.12 7.73
CA LYS A 77 -1.04 -10.40 8.98
C LYS A 77 -1.32 -8.91 8.79
N GLY A 78 -1.77 -8.25 9.84
CA GLY A 78 -1.98 -6.81 9.87
C GLY A 78 -1.74 -6.21 11.25
N PHE A 79 -1.88 -4.90 11.31
CA PHE A 79 -1.75 -4.09 12.51
C PHE A 79 -3.07 -3.40 12.80
N TYR A 80 -3.39 -3.31 14.08
CA TYR A 80 -4.57 -2.59 14.57
C TYR A 80 -4.19 -1.72 15.76
N LYS A 81 -4.75 -0.52 15.75
CA LYS A 81 -4.60 0.45 16.81
C LYS A 81 -5.98 0.93 17.24
N ASP A 82 -6.35 0.68 18.49
CA ASP A 82 -7.57 1.24 19.06
C ASP A 82 -7.49 2.78 19.11
N ALA A 83 -8.64 3.44 18.95
CA ALA A 83 -8.77 4.87 19.16
C ALA A 83 -8.56 5.20 20.64
N ASP A 84 -7.80 6.26 20.91
CA ASP A 84 -7.74 6.81 22.24
C ASP A 84 -9.02 7.62 22.54
N LYS A 85 -9.82 7.14 23.49
CA LYS A 85 -11.03 7.86 23.93
C LYS A 85 -10.69 9.05 24.84
N SER A 86 -9.40 9.28 25.15
CA SER A 86 -8.88 10.29 26.10
C SER A 86 -8.98 11.76 25.66
N SER A 87 -9.92 12.11 24.78
CA SER A 87 -10.19 13.53 24.44
C SER A 87 -10.60 14.40 25.64
N ALA A 88 -10.79 13.82 26.83
CA ALA A 88 -10.89 14.56 28.09
C ALA A 88 -9.49 14.78 28.68
N ILE A 89 -9.10 16.05 28.86
CA ILE A 89 -7.84 16.54 29.48
C ILE A 89 -7.53 15.90 30.87
N SER A 90 -8.48 15.15 31.46
CA SER A 90 -8.41 14.52 32.77
C SER A 90 -8.37 12.98 32.77
N SER A 91 -8.41 12.29 31.62
CA SER A 91 -8.39 10.82 31.63
C SER A 91 -6.96 10.29 31.77
N VAL A 92 -6.74 9.47 32.79
CA VAL A 92 -5.52 8.65 32.92
C VAL A 92 -5.36 7.84 31.62
N PRO A 93 -4.20 7.87 30.94
CA PRO A 93 -3.98 7.07 29.74
C PRO A 93 -4.18 5.59 30.08
N ASP A 94 -5.11 4.93 29.38
CA ASP A 94 -5.38 3.51 29.58
C ASP A 94 -4.17 2.70 29.08
N PRO A 95 -3.45 1.97 29.96
CA PRO A 95 -2.30 1.18 29.55
C PRO A 95 -2.64 0.11 28.51
N SER A 96 -3.91 -0.33 28.43
CA SER A 96 -4.39 -1.30 27.44
C SER A 96 -4.49 -0.74 26.02
N LEU A 97 -4.44 0.60 25.88
CA LEU A 97 -4.37 1.31 24.61
C LEU A 97 -2.92 1.55 24.14
N ILE A 98 -1.92 1.21 24.96
CA ILE A 98 -0.49 1.36 24.60
C ILE A 98 -0.09 0.24 23.63
N GLY A 99 0.63 0.62 22.57
CA GLY A 99 1.17 -0.31 21.57
C GLY A 99 0.19 -0.69 20.45
N ILE A 100 0.70 -1.46 19.49
CA ILE A 100 -0.04 -1.88 18.29
C ILE A 100 -0.35 -3.37 18.41
N LYS A 101 -1.59 -3.74 18.10
CA LYS A 101 -2.06 -5.12 18.16
C LYS A 101 -1.83 -5.79 16.81
N ASN A 102 -1.30 -7.01 16.83
CA ASN A 102 -1.28 -7.85 15.63
C ASN A 102 -2.67 -8.40 15.38
N VAL A 103 -3.14 -8.29 14.14
CA VAL A 103 -4.46 -8.74 13.69
C VAL A 103 -4.33 -9.59 12.43
N THR A 104 -5.43 -10.23 12.05
CA THR A 104 -5.51 -11.00 10.80
C THR A 104 -6.38 -10.24 9.81
N ALA A 105 -5.80 -9.89 8.67
CA ALA A 105 -6.48 -9.28 7.55
C ALA A 105 -6.95 -10.39 6.60
N LEU A 106 -8.26 -10.45 6.35
CA LEU A 106 -8.95 -11.43 5.51
C LEU A 106 -9.14 -10.83 4.11
N LEU A 107 -8.28 -11.21 3.19
CA LEU A 107 -8.31 -10.74 1.81
C LEU A 107 -9.34 -11.54 1.01
N VAL A 108 -10.30 -10.85 0.39
CA VAL A 108 -11.17 -11.42 -0.64
C VAL A 108 -10.56 -11.12 -2.01
N GLY A 109 -10.13 -12.17 -2.70
CA GLY A 109 -9.53 -12.09 -4.04
C GLY A 109 -10.32 -12.87 -5.09
N TYR A 110 -9.93 -12.69 -6.35
CA TYR A 110 -10.38 -13.49 -7.50
C TYR A 110 -11.91 -13.64 -7.61
N VAL A 111 -12.66 -12.56 -7.35
CA VAL A 111 -14.13 -12.57 -7.49
C VAL A 111 -14.50 -12.51 -8.98
N PHE A 112 -14.84 -13.65 -9.56
CA PHE A 112 -15.23 -13.73 -10.97
C PHE A 112 -16.57 -14.43 -11.17
N THR A 113 -17.20 -14.10 -12.29
CA THR A 113 -18.42 -14.77 -12.74
C THR A 113 -18.36 -14.99 -14.23
N HIS A 114 -18.71 -16.21 -14.63
CA HIS A 114 -18.78 -16.64 -16.01
C HIS A 114 -19.73 -15.72 -16.80
N LYS A 115 -19.35 -15.38 -18.05
CA LYS A 115 -20.00 -14.33 -18.86
C LYS A 115 -21.52 -14.54 -18.99
N SER A 116 -21.97 -15.78 -19.21
CA SER A 116 -23.39 -16.15 -19.34
C SER A 116 -24.22 -16.06 -18.05
N TYR A 117 -23.57 -15.88 -16.90
CA TYR A 117 -24.20 -15.82 -15.59
C TYR A 117 -24.08 -14.45 -14.93
N ARG A 118 -23.48 -13.46 -15.62
CA ARG A 118 -23.44 -12.07 -15.16
C ARG A 118 -24.85 -11.48 -15.05
N SER A 119 -24.98 -10.44 -14.24
CA SER A 119 -26.25 -9.75 -13.94
C SER A 119 -27.31 -10.56 -13.18
N LYS A 120 -27.02 -11.81 -12.78
CA LYS A 120 -27.91 -12.66 -11.96
C LYS A 120 -27.65 -12.56 -10.45
N GLY A 121 -26.78 -11.64 -10.00
CA GLY A 121 -26.43 -11.47 -8.59
C GLY A 121 -25.50 -12.54 -7.99
N ILE A 122 -25.10 -13.55 -8.78
CA ILE A 122 -24.39 -14.76 -8.34
C ILE A 122 -23.05 -14.45 -7.66
N ALA A 123 -22.28 -13.48 -8.17
CA ALA A 123 -21.03 -13.03 -7.52
C ALA A 123 -21.26 -12.57 -6.08
N GLY A 124 -22.35 -11.82 -5.86
CA GLY A 124 -22.70 -11.31 -4.54
C GLY A 124 -23.11 -12.40 -3.57
N ASP A 125 -23.88 -13.37 -4.06
CA ASP A 125 -24.29 -14.52 -3.26
C ASP A 125 -23.09 -15.40 -2.87
N LEU A 126 -22.14 -15.59 -3.78
CA LEU A 126 -20.90 -16.31 -3.49
C LEU A 126 -20.07 -15.59 -2.41
N VAL A 127 -19.84 -14.28 -2.56
CA VAL A 127 -19.06 -13.49 -1.59
C VAL A 127 -19.72 -13.52 -0.21
N LYS A 128 -21.05 -13.37 -0.13
CA LYS A 128 -21.79 -13.50 1.14
C LYS A 128 -21.62 -14.88 1.77
N LYS A 129 -21.74 -15.95 0.99
CA LYS A 129 -21.57 -17.34 1.49
C LYS A 129 -20.15 -17.61 1.95
N ALA A 130 -19.14 -17.14 1.21
CA ALA A 130 -17.73 -17.28 1.57
C ALA A 130 -17.40 -16.53 2.86
N ILE A 131 -17.87 -15.28 3.01
CA ILE A 131 -17.68 -14.51 4.25
C ILE A 131 -18.34 -15.22 5.43
N ASN A 132 -19.61 -15.61 5.30
CA ASN A 132 -20.32 -16.31 6.38
C ASN A 132 -19.63 -17.61 6.79
N TYR A 133 -19.17 -18.41 5.81
CA TYR A 133 -18.44 -19.65 6.08
C TYR A 133 -17.17 -19.39 6.88
N VAL A 134 -16.35 -18.43 6.45
CA VAL A 134 -15.07 -18.11 7.09
C VAL A 134 -15.29 -17.50 8.48
N GLU A 135 -16.29 -16.63 8.66
CA GLU A 135 -16.62 -16.06 9.98
C GLU A 135 -17.09 -17.15 10.95
N GLU A 136 -17.93 -18.09 10.51
CA GLU A 136 -18.39 -19.22 11.33
C GLU A 136 -17.24 -20.16 11.72
N GLU A 137 -16.33 -20.46 10.78
CA GLU A 137 -15.11 -21.21 11.08
C GLU A 137 -14.22 -20.49 12.11
N ILE A 138 -13.97 -19.19 11.94
CA ILE A 138 -13.12 -18.43 12.86
C ILE A 138 -13.72 -18.41 14.26
N ILE A 139 -15.04 -18.21 14.38
CA ILE A 139 -15.73 -18.24 15.67
C ILE A 139 -15.58 -19.63 16.31
N LYS A 140 -15.82 -20.69 15.55
CA LYS A 140 -15.67 -22.08 16.03
C LYS A 140 -14.23 -22.35 16.49
N GLU A 141 -13.25 -21.95 15.70
CA GLU A 141 -11.82 -22.10 16.01
C GLU A 141 -11.45 -21.43 17.35
N HIS A 142 -11.99 -20.24 17.63
CA HIS A 142 -11.75 -19.55 18.91
C HIS A 142 -12.46 -20.20 20.09
N ILE A 143 -13.66 -20.74 19.87
CA ILE A 143 -14.40 -21.50 20.89
C ILE A 143 -13.63 -22.78 21.24
N ASP A 144 -13.13 -23.50 20.23
CA ASP A 144 -12.42 -24.77 20.40
C ASP A 144 -11.03 -24.58 21.03
N LYS A 145 -10.35 -23.47 20.72
CA LYS A 145 -9.06 -23.10 21.33
C LYS A 145 -9.17 -22.52 22.74
N SER A 146 -10.38 -22.23 23.23
CA SER A 146 -10.56 -21.64 24.55
C SER A 146 -10.23 -22.65 25.65
N ASN A 147 -9.28 -22.29 26.52
CA ASN A 147 -8.90 -23.14 27.64
C ASN A 147 -9.95 -23.05 28.76
N PRO A 148 -10.64 -24.15 29.13
CA PRO A 148 -11.66 -24.15 30.18
C PRO A 148 -11.11 -23.84 31.57
N ALA A 149 -9.79 -23.91 31.79
CA ALA A 149 -9.15 -23.57 33.06
C ALA A 149 -9.00 -22.06 33.31
N GLN A 150 -9.17 -21.20 32.29
CA GLN A 150 -9.16 -19.74 32.45
C GLN A 150 -10.59 -19.22 32.59
N ASN A 151 -10.88 -18.47 33.64
CA ASN A 151 -12.23 -17.93 33.89
C ASN A 151 -12.69 -16.92 32.81
N ASP A 152 -11.76 -16.13 32.28
CA ASP A 152 -12.01 -15.12 31.23
C ASP A 152 -11.59 -15.61 29.84
N ASN A 153 -12.06 -16.79 29.44
CA ASN A 153 -11.80 -17.32 28.10
C ASN A 153 -12.87 -16.85 27.08
N PHE A 154 -12.54 -16.86 25.80
CA PHE A 154 -13.46 -16.38 24.76
C PHE A 154 -14.80 -17.13 24.79
N LYS A 155 -14.76 -18.46 24.98
CA LYS A 155 -15.95 -19.30 25.08
C LYS A 155 -16.86 -18.93 26.25
N SER A 156 -16.33 -18.62 27.44
CA SER A 156 -17.14 -18.21 28.61
C SER A 156 -17.78 -16.85 28.41
N MET A 157 -17.13 -15.95 27.66
CA MET A 157 -17.69 -14.64 27.36
C MET A 157 -18.83 -14.71 26.34
N VAL A 158 -18.68 -15.51 25.27
CA VAL A 158 -19.63 -15.49 24.13
C VAL A 158 -20.71 -16.57 24.20
N MET A 159 -20.57 -17.57 25.09
CA MET A 159 -21.58 -18.62 25.26
C MET A 159 -22.38 -18.36 26.55
N THR A 160 -23.69 -18.15 26.41
CA THR A 160 -24.62 -18.04 27.53
C THR A 160 -25.60 -19.21 27.47
N ASP A 161 -25.67 -20.02 28.53
CA ASP A 161 -26.55 -21.21 28.61
C ASP A 161 -26.43 -22.18 27.41
N GLY A 162 -25.21 -22.36 26.89
CA GLY A 162 -24.94 -23.22 25.74
C GLY A 162 -25.33 -22.63 24.38
N ARG A 163 -25.80 -21.37 24.34
CA ARG A 163 -26.09 -20.63 23.10
C ARG A 163 -25.00 -19.62 22.82
N LEU A 164 -24.59 -19.53 21.56
CA LEU A 164 -23.62 -18.55 21.08
C LEU A 164 -24.29 -17.19 20.90
N ASP A 165 -23.82 -16.18 21.63
CA ASP A 165 -24.10 -14.79 21.33
C ASP A 165 -23.20 -14.32 20.17
N ARG A 166 -23.77 -14.34 18.96
CA ARG A 166 -23.08 -13.88 17.74
C ARG A 166 -22.70 -12.39 17.82
N ALA A 167 -23.50 -11.55 18.46
CA ALA A 167 -23.21 -10.12 18.52
C ALA A 167 -21.97 -9.85 19.37
N LEU A 168 -21.86 -10.54 20.51
CA LEU A 168 -20.69 -10.40 21.38
C LEU A 168 -19.44 -11.05 20.78
N ALA A 169 -19.56 -12.21 20.14
CA ALA A 169 -18.46 -12.82 19.39
C ALA A 169 -17.92 -11.88 18.30
N ASN A 170 -18.82 -11.26 17.53
CA ASN A 170 -18.46 -10.30 16.50
C ASN A 170 -17.77 -9.06 17.10
N TYR A 171 -18.24 -8.55 18.25
CA TYR A 171 -17.61 -7.41 18.92
C TYR A 171 -16.15 -7.66 19.33
N TYR A 172 -15.84 -8.86 19.84
CA TYR A 172 -14.46 -9.20 20.20
C TYR A 172 -13.59 -9.50 18.97
N LEU A 173 -14.14 -10.19 17.98
CA LEU A 173 -13.41 -10.58 16.77
C LEU A 173 -13.23 -9.43 15.78
N SER A 174 -14.09 -8.41 15.79
CA SER A 174 -13.94 -7.20 14.95
C SER A 174 -12.74 -6.33 15.32
N LYS A 175 -12.05 -6.63 16.44
CA LYS A 175 -10.76 -6.02 16.81
C LYS A 175 -9.56 -6.90 16.46
N LYS A 176 -9.81 -8.12 15.98
CA LYS A 176 -8.79 -9.14 15.63
C LYS A 176 -8.80 -9.49 14.14
N TYR A 177 -9.93 -9.31 13.46
CA TYR A 177 -10.16 -9.69 12.08
C TYR A 177 -10.77 -8.53 11.30
N PHE A 178 -10.20 -8.25 10.13
CA PHE A 178 -10.68 -7.22 9.22
C PHE A 178 -10.72 -7.79 7.81
N TRP A 179 -11.86 -7.66 7.14
CA TRP A 179 -11.99 -8.02 5.74
C TRP A 179 -11.45 -6.88 4.88
N TYR A 180 -10.73 -7.20 3.80
CA TYR A 180 -10.33 -6.21 2.81
C TYR A 180 -10.31 -6.80 1.41
N LEU A 181 -10.43 -5.92 0.41
CA LEU A 181 -10.33 -6.25 -1.01
C LEU A 181 -9.95 -5.01 -1.82
N TYR A 182 -9.56 -5.23 -3.07
CA TYR A 182 -9.45 -4.18 -4.09
C TYR A 182 -10.54 -4.39 -5.13
N SER A 183 -11.48 -3.46 -5.21
CA SER A 183 -12.61 -3.54 -6.13
C SER A 183 -12.25 -2.98 -7.50
N GLY A 184 -12.42 -3.82 -8.53
CA GLY A 184 -12.38 -3.43 -9.94
C GLY A 184 -13.73 -2.96 -10.51
N VAL A 185 -14.76 -2.88 -9.67
CA VAL A 185 -16.14 -2.51 -10.06
C VAL A 185 -16.69 -1.40 -9.15
N GLY A 186 -15.79 -0.54 -8.67
CA GLY A 186 -16.09 0.57 -7.76
C GLY A 186 -16.83 0.13 -6.50
N ASN A 187 -17.88 0.86 -6.13
CA ASN A 187 -18.61 0.70 -4.86
C ASN A 187 -19.53 -0.53 -4.78
N TYR A 188 -19.46 -1.47 -5.74
CA TYR A 188 -20.29 -2.68 -5.77
C TYR A 188 -20.33 -3.45 -4.44
N TYR A 189 -19.22 -3.44 -3.67
CA TYR A 189 -19.10 -4.19 -2.43
C TYR A 189 -19.66 -3.50 -1.18
N GLU A 190 -20.10 -2.23 -1.27
CA GLU A 190 -20.71 -1.52 -0.13
C GLU A 190 -21.96 -2.22 0.40
N LYS A 191 -22.72 -2.86 -0.50
CA LYS A 191 -23.90 -3.67 -0.15
C LYS A 191 -23.58 -4.94 0.63
N PHE A 192 -22.29 -5.31 0.74
CA PHE A 192 -21.81 -6.38 1.60
C PHE A 192 -21.05 -5.85 2.81
N GLY A 193 -21.18 -4.57 3.15
CA GLY A 193 -20.57 -3.97 4.35
C GLY A 193 -19.13 -3.47 4.16
N PHE A 194 -18.63 -3.39 2.93
CA PHE A 194 -17.30 -2.82 2.65
C PHE A 194 -17.36 -1.29 2.54
N LYS A 195 -16.51 -0.59 3.29
CA LYS A 195 -16.26 0.85 3.20
C LYS A 195 -15.14 1.12 2.20
N SER A 196 -15.35 2.07 1.29
CA SER A 196 -14.36 2.51 0.29
C SER A 196 -13.26 3.39 0.90
N TYR A 197 -12.02 3.21 0.44
CA TYR A 197 -10.88 4.08 0.73
C TYR A 197 -10.23 4.50 -0.60
N PRO A 198 -10.70 5.59 -1.23
CA PRO A 198 -10.17 6.06 -2.51
C PRO A 198 -8.66 6.27 -2.49
N LEU A 199 -8.01 6.02 -3.63
CA LEU A 199 -6.59 6.23 -3.82
C LEU A 199 -6.34 7.33 -4.85
N ASP A 200 -5.40 8.19 -4.50
CA ASP A 200 -4.84 9.16 -5.42
C ASP A 200 -3.54 8.60 -6.01
N VAL A 201 -3.38 8.75 -7.32
CA VAL A 201 -2.28 8.14 -8.07
C VAL A 201 -1.68 9.17 -9.02
N TYR A 202 -0.34 9.23 -9.07
CA TYR A 202 0.36 9.93 -10.13
C TYR A 202 0.56 8.99 -11.31
N ARG A 203 0.11 9.41 -12.50
CA ARG A 203 0.40 8.77 -13.78
C ARG A 203 1.59 9.47 -14.42
N ILE A 204 2.71 8.75 -14.52
CA ILE A 204 3.98 9.25 -15.07
C ILE A 204 4.15 8.68 -16.48
N PRO A 205 4.03 9.50 -17.54
CA PRO A 205 4.12 9.01 -18.90
C PRO A 205 5.54 8.50 -19.21
N THR A 206 5.63 7.46 -20.04
CA THR A 206 6.95 6.93 -20.45
C THR A 206 7.72 7.89 -21.37
N SER A 207 7.04 8.87 -21.98
CA SER A 207 7.64 9.93 -22.80
C SER A 207 8.46 10.94 -21.98
N ILE A 208 8.38 10.92 -20.65
CA ILE A 208 9.20 11.79 -19.78
C ILE A 208 10.70 11.52 -19.92
N LEU A 209 11.05 10.31 -20.35
CA LEU A 209 12.41 9.84 -20.42
C LEU A 209 13.10 10.34 -21.71
N ARG A 210 13.79 11.48 -21.62
CA ARG A 210 14.59 12.07 -22.72
C ARG A 210 15.83 11.22 -23.03
N GLU A 211 16.42 11.40 -24.21
CA GLU A 211 17.63 10.65 -24.61
C GLU A 211 18.82 10.88 -23.67
N GLU A 212 18.96 12.10 -23.17
CA GLU A 212 19.99 12.46 -22.18
C GLU A 212 19.81 11.69 -20.87
N ASP A 213 18.59 11.63 -20.35
CA ASP A 213 18.26 10.89 -19.12
C ASP A 213 18.46 9.38 -19.30
N LYS A 214 18.15 8.83 -20.49
CA LYS A 214 18.47 7.44 -20.83
C LYS A 214 19.96 7.19 -20.80
N SER A 215 20.74 8.10 -21.38
CA SER A 215 22.20 7.99 -21.41
C SER A 215 22.78 8.06 -20.00
N LEU A 216 22.24 8.91 -19.13
CA LEU A 216 22.66 9.04 -17.74
C LEU A 216 22.38 7.77 -16.93
N VAL A 217 21.16 7.21 -17.03
CA VAL A 217 20.81 5.96 -16.36
C VAL A 217 21.68 4.82 -16.88
N HIS A 218 21.86 4.71 -18.19
CA HIS A 218 22.71 3.69 -18.80
C HIS A 218 24.17 3.80 -18.35
N ASN A 219 24.72 5.03 -18.32
CA ASN A 219 26.06 5.28 -17.83
C ASN A 219 26.22 4.89 -16.35
N LEU A 220 25.23 5.20 -15.51
CA LEU A 220 25.21 4.82 -14.09
C LEU A 220 25.12 3.31 -13.86
N LEU A 221 24.48 2.58 -14.77
CA LEU A 221 24.37 1.11 -14.71
C LEU A 221 25.64 0.41 -15.21
N GLN A 222 26.39 1.03 -16.13
CA GLN A 222 27.61 0.48 -16.71
C GLN A 222 28.88 0.91 -15.97
N SER A 223 28.86 2.02 -15.25
CA SER A 223 30.06 2.58 -14.63
C SER A 223 30.47 1.78 -13.39
N ASP A 224 31.54 1.00 -13.52
CA ASP A 224 32.40 0.57 -12.41
C ASP A 224 33.22 1.75 -11.82
N GLY A 225 32.65 2.96 -11.79
CA GLY A 225 33.26 4.15 -11.21
C GLY A 225 34.24 4.93 -12.10
N SER A 226 34.23 4.73 -13.42
CA SER A 226 35.21 5.33 -14.34
C SER A 226 34.72 6.52 -15.20
N ASN A 227 33.47 6.97 -15.06
CA ASN A 227 32.97 8.16 -15.78
C ASN A 227 33.19 9.45 -14.98
N PRO A 228 33.92 10.44 -15.50
CA PRO A 228 34.24 11.70 -14.79
C PRO A 228 33.04 12.64 -14.61
N SER A 229 31.92 12.40 -15.29
CA SER A 229 30.71 13.23 -15.20
C SER A 229 29.79 12.89 -14.02
N VAL A 230 30.00 11.74 -13.35
CA VAL A 230 29.09 11.23 -12.31
C VAL A 230 29.88 10.79 -11.08
N VAL A 231 30.56 11.74 -10.43
CA VAL A 231 31.38 11.49 -9.25
C VAL A 231 30.48 11.14 -8.05
N GLY A 232 30.71 9.97 -7.45
CA GLY A 232 30.10 9.57 -6.17
C GLY A 232 28.63 9.14 -6.26
N LYS A 233 28.05 8.94 -7.44
CA LYS A 233 26.69 8.39 -7.61
C LYS A 233 26.77 6.99 -8.19
N LYS A 234 26.07 6.02 -7.58
CA LYS A 234 26.04 4.61 -8.01
C LYS A 234 24.61 4.10 -8.07
N LEU A 235 24.27 3.38 -9.12
CA LEU A 235 22.96 2.77 -9.30
C LEU A 235 23.12 1.24 -9.36
N LYS A 236 22.44 0.53 -8.46
CA LYS A 236 22.41 -0.93 -8.43
C LYS A 236 20.98 -1.42 -8.65
N LEU A 237 20.79 -2.29 -9.64
CA LEU A 237 19.52 -2.98 -9.85
C LEU A 237 19.37 -4.16 -8.87
N LEU A 238 18.15 -4.40 -8.40
CA LEU A 238 17.82 -5.48 -7.48
C LEU A 238 17.19 -6.64 -8.25
N HIS A 239 17.92 -7.75 -8.33
CA HIS A 239 17.47 -8.92 -9.07
C HIS A 239 16.72 -9.90 -8.18
N GLY A 240 15.56 -10.34 -8.66
CA GLY A 240 14.75 -11.38 -8.05
C GLY A 240 15.44 -12.73 -8.06
N SER A 241 16.46 -12.97 -8.87
CA SER A 241 17.22 -14.22 -8.91
C SER A 241 18.36 -14.28 -7.87
N LYS A 242 18.87 -13.13 -7.43
CA LYS A 242 20.03 -13.04 -6.52
C LYS A 242 19.59 -13.02 -5.06
N LYS A 243 20.17 -13.91 -4.24
CA LYS A 243 19.81 -14.02 -2.81
C LYS A 243 20.07 -12.72 -2.03
N GLU A 244 21.22 -12.09 -2.23
CA GLU A 244 21.58 -10.83 -1.55
C GLU A 244 20.57 -9.71 -1.84
N ASP A 245 20.08 -9.62 -3.08
CA ASP A 245 19.10 -8.62 -3.48
C ASP A 245 17.72 -8.94 -2.89
N ARG A 246 17.33 -10.21 -2.80
CA ARG A 246 16.10 -10.64 -2.09
C ARG A 246 16.15 -10.30 -0.60
N ASP A 247 17.28 -10.50 0.05
CA ASP A 247 17.48 -10.18 1.47
C ASP A 247 17.36 -8.66 1.67
N LEU A 248 17.89 -7.87 0.73
CA LEU A 248 17.79 -6.41 0.75
C LEU A 248 16.35 -5.90 0.50
N ILE A 249 15.61 -6.51 -0.42
CA ILE A 249 14.18 -6.24 -0.61
C ILE A 249 13.41 -6.55 0.68
N SER A 250 13.73 -7.69 1.33
CA SER A 250 13.13 -8.07 2.60
C SER A 250 13.43 -7.05 3.70
N PHE A 251 14.64 -6.51 3.75
CA PHE A 251 15.03 -5.44 4.67
C PHE A 251 14.26 -4.13 4.41
N ILE A 252 14.06 -3.75 3.15
CA ILE A 252 13.23 -2.60 2.78
C ILE A 252 11.78 -2.79 3.27
N LEU A 253 11.21 -3.99 3.09
CA LEU A 253 9.86 -4.30 3.57
C LEU A 253 9.76 -4.29 5.10
N GLN A 254 10.78 -4.75 5.82
CA GLN A 254 10.86 -4.64 7.27
C GLN A 254 10.97 -3.18 7.73
N SER A 255 11.71 -2.35 7.00
CA SER A 255 11.79 -0.91 7.26
C SER A 255 10.43 -0.24 7.06
N LYS A 256 9.68 -0.64 6.02
CA LYS A 256 8.30 -0.19 5.79
C LYS A 256 7.35 -0.65 6.91
N GLU A 257 7.52 -1.87 7.40
CA GLU A 257 6.78 -2.39 8.56
C GLU A 257 7.01 -1.51 9.79
N LEU A 258 8.28 -1.19 10.09
CA LEU A 258 8.65 -0.35 11.23
C LEU A 258 8.12 1.07 11.08
N GLU A 259 8.15 1.63 9.87
CA GLU A 259 7.57 2.93 9.55
C GLU A 259 6.08 2.96 9.88
N ILE A 260 5.31 1.96 9.43
CA ILE A 260 3.88 1.84 9.71
C ILE A 260 3.60 1.73 11.21
N VAL A 261 4.36 0.88 11.90
CA VAL A 261 4.26 0.70 13.35
C VAL A 261 4.60 2.00 14.10
N THR A 262 5.60 2.74 13.63
CA THR A 262 6.00 4.02 14.25
C THR A 262 4.91 5.06 14.07
N GLU A 263 4.37 5.20 12.87
CA GLU A 263 3.32 6.18 12.58
C GLU A 263 2.01 5.86 13.31
N LEU A 264 1.59 4.59 13.32
CA LEU A 264 0.42 4.17 14.09
C LEU A 264 0.57 4.46 15.61
N ASN A 265 1.79 4.48 16.15
CA ASN A 265 2.05 4.83 17.55
C ASN A 265 2.13 6.35 17.79
N LYS A 266 2.69 7.13 16.86
CA LYS A 266 2.78 8.61 16.97
C LYS A 266 1.41 9.26 17.12
N MET A 267 0.37 8.65 16.55
CA MET A 267 -0.98 9.20 16.50
C MET A 267 -1.71 9.29 17.86
N ILE A 268 -1.15 8.79 18.97
CA ILE A 268 -1.71 9.00 20.33
C ILE A 268 -1.09 10.20 21.02
N PHE A 269 0.23 10.38 20.93
CA PHE A 269 0.94 11.19 21.91
C PHE A 269 1.08 12.67 21.53
N HIS A 270 0.90 13.00 20.26
CA HIS A 270 1.13 14.35 19.76
C HIS A 270 0.15 14.70 18.62
N SER A 271 -1.01 15.24 18.97
CA SER A 271 -1.96 15.74 17.95
C SER A 271 -1.33 16.85 17.09
N GLU A 272 -0.30 17.56 17.59
CA GLU A 272 0.48 18.54 16.85
C GLU A 272 1.48 17.93 15.85
N LEU A 273 1.97 16.70 16.09
CA LEU A 273 2.77 15.93 15.12
C LEU A 273 1.91 15.16 14.10
N SER A 274 0.58 15.23 14.22
CA SER A 274 -0.36 14.64 13.24
C SER A 274 -0.47 15.44 11.92
N GLY A 275 0.39 16.44 11.72
CA GLY A 275 0.43 17.27 10.50
C GLY A 275 0.80 16.51 9.23
N ASN A 276 1.45 15.34 9.31
CA ASN A 276 1.88 14.55 8.14
C ASN A 276 0.82 13.56 7.61
N HIS A 277 -0.47 13.91 7.68
CA HIS A 277 -1.50 13.03 7.11
C HIS A 277 -1.54 13.10 5.58
N LYS A 278 -1.27 11.95 4.95
CA LYS A 278 -1.69 11.64 3.58
C LYS A 278 -3.16 11.22 3.60
N SER A 279 -4.04 12.21 3.77
CA SER A 279 -5.45 12.05 3.44
C SER A 279 -5.65 12.69 2.06
N SER A 280 -6.24 11.94 1.12
CA SER A 280 -6.51 12.37 -0.26
C SER A 280 -7.26 13.71 -0.38
N SER A 281 -7.90 14.15 0.71
CA SER A 281 -8.67 15.40 0.78
C SER A 281 -7.95 16.60 1.40
N SER A 282 -6.68 16.49 1.82
CA SER A 282 -6.00 17.53 2.60
C SER A 282 -4.70 18.03 1.95
N LEU A 283 -4.80 18.59 0.75
CA LEU A 283 -3.75 19.46 0.20
C LEU A 283 -3.75 20.78 0.99
N THR A 284 -2.89 20.88 2.00
CA THR A 284 -2.64 22.14 2.72
C THR A 284 -1.64 22.99 1.93
N ASN A 285 -1.84 24.30 1.96
CA ASN A 285 -1.07 25.26 1.17
C ASN A 285 0.40 25.30 1.63
N VAL A 286 1.34 25.38 0.69
CA VAL A 286 2.80 25.35 0.95
C VAL A 286 3.23 26.48 1.89
N THR A 287 2.50 27.60 1.89
CA THR A 287 2.70 28.75 2.79
C THR A 287 2.45 28.42 4.26
N ASP A 288 1.47 27.58 4.57
CA ASP A 288 1.20 27.15 5.95
C ASP A 288 2.30 26.18 6.44
N VAL A 289 2.79 25.29 5.57
CA VAL A 289 3.85 24.32 5.91
C VAL A 289 5.20 25.02 6.14
N LEU A 290 5.53 26.04 5.35
CA LEU A 290 6.74 26.86 5.54
C LEU A 290 6.68 27.74 6.79
N SER A 291 5.47 28.04 7.29
CA SER A 291 5.31 28.73 8.57
C SER A 291 5.57 27.79 9.77
N MET A 292 5.28 26.50 9.62
CA MET A 292 5.53 25.48 10.66
C MET A 292 6.99 25.01 10.70
N SER A 293 7.76 25.13 9.61
CA SER A 293 9.17 24.71 9.57
C SER A 293 10.16 25.72 10.17
N LYS A 294 9.72 26.97 10.44
CA LYS A 294 10.53 28.00 11.07
C LYS A 294 10.41 27.97 12.59
N GLY A 295 11.05 26.97 13.20
CA GLY A 295 11.39 26.98 14.62
C GLY A 295 10.22 26.78 15.57
N SER A 296 10.45 25.93 16.57
CA SER A 296 9.64 25.86 17.78
C SER A 296 9.53 27.25 18.43
N SER A 297 8.45 27.96 18.18
CA SER A 297 7.94 28.97 19.09
C SER A 297 6.73 28.39 19.80
N ASN A 298 6.93 28.07 21.08
CA ASN A 298 5.85 27.99 22.07
C ASN A 298 5.07 29.31 22.01
N GLU A 299 4.04 29.38 21.17
CA GLU A 299 3.06 30.45 21.22
C GLU A 299 1.72 29.84 21.63
N LEU A 300 1.61 29.59 22.94
CA LEU A 300 0.36 29.90 23.62
C LEU A 300 0.08 31.38 23.34
N SER A 301 -0.67 31.68 22.27
CA SER A 301 -1.10 33.05 22.01
C SER A 301 -1.91 33.51 23.22
N PRO A 302 -1.47 34.54 23.96
CA PRO A 302 -2.24 35.04 25.08
C PRO A 302 -3.54 35.62 24.53
N ILE A 303 -4.66 35.17 25.09
CA ILE A 303 -5.95 35.84 24.98
C ILE A 303 -5.74 37.26 25.49
N THR A 304 -5.47 38.20 24.58
CA THR A 304 -5.44 39.63 24.90
C THR A 304 -6.69 40.23 24.29
N GLU A 305 -7.70 40.38 25.14
CA GLU A 305 -8.81 41.29 24.93
C GLU A 305 -8.25 42.70 24.72
N LEU A 306 -8.24 43.16 23.47
CA LEU A 306 -8.13 44.59 23.17
C LEU A 306 -9.53 45.11 22.86
N SER A 307 -10.22 45.42 23.96
CA SER A 307 -11.24 46.46 23.95
C SER A 307 -10.54 47.81 23.89
N SER A 308 -10.65 48.54 22.78
CA SER A 308 -10.93 49.99 22.79
C SER A 308 -10.92 50.63 21.39
N LYS A 309 -12.10 51.20 21.08
CA LYS A 309 -12.41 52.35 20.22
C LYS A 309 -12.83 52.14 18.75
N PRO A 310 -13.73 53.03 18.26
CA PRO A 310 -14.81 52.66 17.36
C PRO A 310 -14.72 53.35 15.99
N GLY A 311 -15.29 52.72 14.97
CA GLY A 311 -15.64 53.36 13.69
C GLY A 311 -15.02 52.68 12.47
N GLY A 312 -15.86 52.03 11.67
CA GLY A 312 -15.52 51.53 10.34
C GLY A 312 -16.29 50.28 9.93
N ASP A 313 -17.41 50.48 9.23
CA ASP A 313 -18.24 49.44 8.59
C ASP A 313 -17.47 48.63 7.54
N ILE A 314 -17.26 47.31 7.75
CA ILE A 314 -16.99 46.29 6.70
C ILE A 314 -17.51 44.91 7.20
N PRO A 315 -18.10 44.04 6.35
CA PRO A 315 -19.23 43.18 6.71
C PRO A 315 -18.92 41.83 7.34
N GLN A 316 -19.97 41.28 7.96
CA GLN A 316 -20.10 39.95 8.56
C GLN A 316 -19.68 38.80 7.61
N SER A 317 -18.46 38.26 7.74
CA SER A 317 -18.18 36.86 7.34
C SER A 317 -16.94 36.21 7.97
N ALA A 318 -16.39 36.70 9.08
CA ALA A 318 -15.33 36.00 9.79
C ALA A 318 -15.92 34.95 10.76
N ARG A 319 -16.61 33.94 10.21
CA ARG A 319 -16.90 32.70 10.96
C ARG A 319 -15.56 32.01 11.23
N ARG A 320 -15.09 32.15 12.48
CA ARG A 320 -13.96 31.40 13.05
C ARG A 320 -14.03 29.94 12.61
N LYS A 321 -12.99 29.44 11.92
CA LYS A 321 -12.77 28.01 11.75
C LYS A 321 -12.53 27.44 13.14
N SER A 322 -13.53 26.72 13.66
CA SER A 322 -13.41 25.93 14.87
C SER A 322 -12.21 24.99 14.76
N SER A 323 -11.36 24.96 15.77
CA SER A 323 -10.39 23.89 15.99
C SER A 323 -11.12 22.56 15.91
N ILE A 324 -10.95 21.82 14.82
CA ILE A 324 -11.53 20.50 14.64
C ILE A 324 -10.92 19.61 15.72
N HIS A 325 -11.69 19.30 16.76
CA HIS A 325 -11.43 18.13 17.58
C HIS A 325 -11.51 16.92 16.65
N ARG A 326 -10.36 16.41 16.20
CA ARG A 326 -10.29 15.13 15.51
C ARG A 326 -10.60 14.05 16.53
N SER A 327 -11.82 13.52 16.54
CA SER A 327 -12.12 12.28 17.26
C SER A 327 -11.09 11.23 16.86
N ALA A 328 -10.42 10.61 17.82
CA ALA A 328 -9.51 9.52 17.52
C ALA A 328 -10.32 8.38 16.90
N VAL A 329 -10.00 8.00 15.67
CA VAL A 329 -10.61 6.87 14.95
C VAL A 329 -9.64 5.69 15.02
N PRO A 330 -10.10 4.45 15.29
CA PRO A 330 -9.21 3.30 15.32
C PRO A 330 -8.63 3.06 13.93
N LYS A 331 -7.44 2.48 13.88
CA LYS A 331 -6.66 2.33 12.64
C LYS A 331 -6.30 0.90 12.36
N PHE A 332 -6.30 0.56 11.08
CA PHE A 332 -5.94 -0.75 10.55
C PHE A 332 -4.89 -0.58 9.45
N ALA A 333 -3.91 -1.47 9.38
CA ALA A 333 -2.98 -1.57 8.25
C ALA A 333 -2.67 -3.05 7.96
N VAL A 334 -2.42 -3.39 6.70
CA VAL A 334 -1.91 -4.73 6.34
C VAL A 334 -0.41 -4.78 6.65
N LYS A 335 0.19 -5.93 6.93
CA LYS A 335 1.64 -6.04 7.20
C LYS A 335 2.41 -6.31 5.90
N PRO A 336 3.55 -5.63 5.63
CA PRO A 336 4.31 -5.88 4.41
C PRO A 336 5.03 -7.21 4.52
N THR A 337 4.96 -8.01 3.47
CA THR A 337 5.61 -9.33 3.46
C THR A 337 6.25 -9.61 2.10
N ALA A 338 7.46 -10.15 2.12
CA ALA A 338 8.17 -10.57 0.91
C ALA A 338 7.38 -11.64 0.15
N GLN A 339 6.63 -12.50 0.84
CA GLN A 339 5.76 -13.51 0.23
C GLN A 339 4.67 -12.88 -0.65
N THR A 340 4.01 -11.81 -0.18
CA THR A 340 2.96 -11.13 -0.96
C THR A 340 3.56 -10.47 -2.20
N LEU A 341 4.71 -9.80 -2.04
CA LEU A 341 5.42 -9.19 -3.15
C LEU A 341 5.92 -10.22 -4.18
N ASN A 342 6.49 -11.35 -3.74
CA ASN A 342 6.90 -12.45 -4.61
C ASN A 342 5.72 -13.04 -5.38
N GLY A 343 4.54 -13.13 -4.73
CA GLY A 343 3.31 -13.53 -5.38
C GLY A 343 2.95 -12.64 -6.57
N MET A 344 3.19 -11.34 -6.51
CA MET A 344 2.98 -10.42 -7.65
C MET A 344 3.97 -10.72 -8.79
N PHE A 345 5.24 -10.97 -8.45
CA PHE A 345 6.31 -11.20 -9.42
C PHE A 345 6.18 -12.51 -10.21
N LEU A 346 5.64 -13.57 -9.61
CA LEU A 346 5.55 -14.87 -10.29
C LEU A 346 4.64 -14.84 -11.53
N THR A 347 3.54 -14.08 -11.51
CA THR A 347 2.68 -13.93 -12.71
C THR A 347 3.35 -13.07 -13.78
N GLU A 348 4.06 -12.03 -13.35
CA GLU A 348 4.82 -11.18 -14.26
C GLU A 348 5.89 -11.98 -15.01
N GLU A 349 6.68 -12.79 -14.29
CA GLU A 349 7.73 -13.64 -14.87
C GLU A 349 7.16 -14.67 -15.85
N ALA A 350 5.98 -15.23 -15.55
CA ALA A 350 5.30 -16.14 -16.47
C ALA A 350 4.87 -15.42 -17.75
N GLN A 351 4.30 -14.22 -17.65
CA GLN A 351 3.90 -13.41 -18.81
C GLN A 351 5.09 -12.94 -19.65
N ALA A 352 6.23 -12.65 -19.03
CA ALA A 352 7.45 -12.24 -19.71
C ALA A 352 7.99 -13.33 -20.66
N LYS A 353 7.81 -14.62 -20.33
CA LYS A 353 8.20 -15.73 -21.22
C LYS A 353 7.45 -15.78 -22.54
N GLN A 354 6.25 -15.20 -22.59
CA GLN A 354 5.41 -15.11 -23.79
C GLN A 354 5.56 -13.75 -24.52
N ALA A 355 6.57 -12.96 -24.18
CA ALA A 355 6.84 -11.68 -24.85
C ALA A 355 7.51 -11.86 -26.23
N PRO A 356 7.36 -10.89 -27.16
CA PRO A 356 8.00 -10.95 -28.48
C PRO A 356 9.52 -11.16 -28.43
N ASP A 357 10.22 -10.50 -27.51
CA ASP A 357 11.60 -10.82 -27.16
C ASP A 357 11.66 -11.25 -25.69
N ALA A 358 11.44 -12.55 -25.52
CA ALA A 358 11.34 -13.22 -24.23
C ALA A 358 12.63 -13.14 -23.42
N ASN A 359 13.81 -13.15 -24.05
CA ASN A 359 15.09 -13.08 -23.33
C ASN A 359 15.20 -11.74 -22.58
N LYS A 360 14.95 -10.64 -23.28
CA LYS A 360 14.95 -9.30 -22.69
C LYS A 360 13.82 -9.13 -21.68
N ALA A 361 12.61 -9.56 -22.01
CA ALA A 361 11.47 -9.42 -21.10
C ALA A 361 11.68 -10.20 -19.80
N VAL A 362 12.23 -11.42 -19.86
CA VAL A 362 12.54 -12.24 -18.68
C VAL A 362 13.62 -11.58 -17.84
N GLU A 363 14.71 -11.09 -18.45
CA GLU A 363 15.78 -10.37 -17.74
C GLU A 363 15.24 -9.16 -16.98
N PHE A 364 14.45 -8.30 -17.63
CA PHE A 364 13.92 -7.09 -17.01
C PHE A 364 12.73 -7.34 -16.07
N SER A 365 12.03 -8.47 -16.22
CA SER A 365 11.04 -8.92 -15.24
C SER A 365 11.69 -9.38 -13.95
N ASP A 366 12.92 -9.94 -14.00
CA ASP A 366 13.69 -10.32 -12.82
C ASP A 366 14.11 -9.11 -11.99
N ILE A 367 14.26 -7.92 -12.58
CA ILE A 367 14.63 -6.71 -11.86
C ILE A 367 13.42 -6.17 -11.07
N LYS A 368 13.45 -6.26 -9.74
CA LYS A 368 12.31 -5.92 -8.85
C LYS A 368 12.38 -4.52 -8.26
N GLY A 369 13.51 -3.85 -8.42
CA GLY A 369 13.75 -2.52 -7.86
C GLY A 369 15.15 -2.02 -8.16
N ALA A 370 15.52 -0.90 -7.57
CA ALA A 370 16.86 -0.34 -7.65
C ALA A 370 17.26 0.37 -6.36
N ILE A 371 18.57 0.49 -6.15
CA ILE A 371 19.18 1.29 -5.10
C ILE A 371 20.10 2.30 -5.74
N PHE A 372 19.87 3.55 -5.38
CA PHE A 372 20.75 4.65 -5.73
C PHE A 372 21.56 5.05 -4.51
N THR A 373 22.88 5.10 -4.64
CA THR A 373 23.81 5.52 -3.59
C THR A 373 24.44 6.84 -4.00
N ASN A 374 24.25 7.86 -3.16
CA ASN A 374 24.91 9.15 -3.27
C ASN A 374 26.02 9.22 -2.20
N GLU A 375 27.25 8.91 -2.58
CA GLU A 375 28.42 8.88 -1.70
C GLU A 375 28.78 10.28 -1.17
N LEU A 376 28.50 11.33 -1.94
CA LEU A 376 28.75 12.72 -1.52
C LEU A 376 27.83 13.12 -0.35
N GLN A 377 26.57 12.69 -0.39
CA GLN A 377 25.59 12.92 0.69
C GLN A 377 25.58 11.82 1.75
N GLN A 378 26.33 10.72 1.53
CA GLN A 378 26.30 9.50 2.34
C GLN A 378 24.88 8.91 2.50
N LYS A 379 24.02 9.11 1.50
CA LYS A 379 22.62 8.64 1.50
C LYS A 379 22.42 7.53 0.47
N LYS A 380 21.53 6.61 0.80
CA LYS A 380 21.06 5.57 -0.10
C LYS A 380 19.55 5.69 -0.23
N TYR A 381 19.05 5.57 -1.45
CA TYR A 381 17.63 5.61 -1.75
C TYR A 381 17.24 4.32 -2.46
N HIS A 382 16.03 3.84 -2.22
CA HIS A 382 15.51 2.64 -2.85
C HIS A 382 14.22 2.95 -3.61
N ILE A 383 13.96 2.13 -4.61
CA ILE A 383 12.69 2.05 -5.31
C ILE A 383 12.33 0.58 -5.55
N ILE A 384 11.08 0.22 -5.30
CA ILE A 384 10.52 -1.12 -5.58
C ILE A 384 9.27 -0.93 -6.42
N TRP A 385 9.09 -1.78 -7.42
CA TRP A 385 7.92 -1.76 -8.30
C TRP A 385 7.37 -3.16 -8.52
N ALA A 386 6.13 -3.24 -8.99
CA ALA A 386 5.53 -4.48 -9.47
C ALA A 386 4.55 -4.21 -10.62
N THR A 387 4.34 -5.22 -11.47
CA THR A 387 3.33 -5.18 -12.53
C THR A 387 2.02 -5.77 -12.03
N PHE A 388 0.93 -5.02 -12.18
CA PHE A 388 -0.40 -5.42 -11.74
C PHE A 388 -1.20 -6.05 -12.89
N PRO A 389 -2.27 -6.81 -12.58
CA PRO A 389 -3.23 -7.24 -13.59
C PRO A 389 -3.65 -6.04 -14.45
N GLN A 390 -3.68 -6.19 -15.78
CA GLN A 390 -3.77 -5.12 -16.82
C GLN A 390 -2.44 -4.54 -17.34
N ASN A 391 -1.29 -5.18 -17.07
CA ASN A 391 0.03 -4.80 -17.63
C ASN A 391 0.50 -3.39 -17.24
N ARG A 392 0.11 -2.90 -16.06
CA ARG A 392 0.52 -1.59 -15.55
C ARG A 392 1.59 -1.75 -14.48
N LEU A 393 2.68 -0.99 -14.59
CA LEU A 393 3.74 -0.98 -13.59
C LEU A 393 3.47 0.08 -12.53
N PHE A 394 3.47 -0.33 -11.27
CA PHE A 394 3.30 0.54 -10.11
C PHE A 394 4.57 0.57 -9.27
N ILE A 395 4.97 1.76 -8.84
CA ILE A 395 5.97 1.95 -7.79
C ILE A 395 5.29 1.68 -6.46
N LEU A 396 5.80 0.69 -5.72
CA LEU A 396 5.25 0.21 -4.46
C LEU A 396 5.95 0.80 -3.24
N SER A 397 7.21 1.21 -3.39
CA SER A 397 7.98 1.83 -2.33
C SER A 397 9.06 2.71 -2.93
N LEU A 398 9.22 3.89 -2.35
CA LEU A 398 10.27 4.86 -2.67
C LEU A 398 10.70 5.53 -1.36
N GLY A 399 12.00 5.66 -1.12
CA GLY A 399 12.47 6.34 0.11
C GLY A 399 13.95 6.21 0.37
N GLU A 400 14.39 6.75 1.51
CA GLU A 400 15.76 6.64 2.00
C GLU A 400 15.96 5.33 2.78
N LEU A 401 17.06 4.64 2.48
CA LEU A 401 17.46 3.41 3.16
C LEU A 401 18.41 3.76 4.31
N LYS A 402 17.84 3.80 5.52
CA LYS A 402 18.56 4.11 6.77
C LYS A 402 19.25 2.85 7.30
N PHE A 403 20.53 2.66 6.97
CA PHE A 403 21.38 1.65 7.61
C PHE A 403 21.85 2.12 9.00
N ASP A 404 20.94 2.32 9.95
CA ASP A 404 21.37 2.59 11.34
C ASP A 404 20.32 2.23 12.41
N VAL A 405 20.06 0.93 12.59
CA VAL A 405 19.22 0.44 13.71
C VAL A 405 19.98 -0.50 14.64
N MET A 406 21.16 -1.00 14.26
CA MET A 406 21.93 -1.97 15.06
C MET A 406 23.33 -1.49 15.50
N GLY A 407 23.83 -0.38 14.95
CA GLY A 407 25.16 0.15 15.33
C GLY A 407 25.19 0.78 16.72
N SER A 408 24.07 1.35 17.18
CA SER A 408 23.99 2.03 18.47
C SER A 408 23.70 1.12 19.66
N ILE A 409 23.21 -0.12 19.42
CA ILE A 409 22.80 -1.05 20.49
C ILE A 409 23.93 -2.04 20.84
N PHE A 410 24.79 -2.40 19.90
CA PHE A 410 25.78 -3.47 20.08
C PHE A 410 27.17 -3.02 20.57
N ASP A 411 27.42 -1.72 20.73
CA ASP A 411 28.65 -1.23 21.38
C ASP A 411 28.37 -0.12 22.40
N PRO A 412 27.91 -0.47 23.62
CA PRO A 412 27.79 0.47 24.73
C PRO A 412 29.15 0.92 25.28
N THR A 413 30.26 0.42 24.72
CA THR A 413 31.62 0.62 25.21
C THR A 413 32.59 1.09 24.13
N GLY A 414 32.13 1.80 23.09
CA GLY A 414 32.90 2.52 22.07
C GLY A 414 34.39 2.18 21.90
N ALA A 415 34.74 0.92 21.67
CA ALA A 415 36.13 0.46 21.69
C ALA A 415 36.36 -0.71 20.72
N ALA A 416 36.07 -0.51 19.44
CA ALA A 416 36.74 -1.25 18.38
C ALA A 416 36.80 -0.44 17.07
N ASN A 417 37.99 0.09 16.79
CA ASN A 417 38.51 0.52 15.49
C ASN A 417 37.78 1.64 14.71
N GLN A 418 38.31 2.85 14.86
CA GLN A 418 38.51 3.86 13.81
C GLN A 418 37.44 3.99 12.71
N ARG A 419 36.18 4.18 13.09
CA ARG A 419 35.31 5.08 12.33
C ARG A 419 35.22 6.37 13.11
N ARG A 420 35.84 7.43 12.59
CA ARG A 420 35.66 8.78 13.11
C ARG A 420 34.18 8.99 13.31
N ARG A 421 33.81 9.20 14.57
CA ARG A 421 32.54 9.74 15.04
C ARG A 421 32.20 10.91 14.12
N GLY A 422 31.36 10.65 13.11
CA GLY A 422 30.72 11.71 12.35
C GLY A 422 29.90 12.45 13.40
N SER A 423 30.35 13.64 13.73
CA SER A 423 29.68 14.54 14.65
C SER A 423 28.18 14.52 14.37
N SER A 424 27.39 14.46 15.42
CA SER A 424 25.94 14.70 15.50
C SER A 424 25.56 16.15 15.12
N PHE A 425 26.21 16.64 14.07
CA PHE A 425 26.04 17.92 13.41
C PHE A 425 25.54 17.67 11.98
N THR A 426 24.60 16.73 11.82
CA THR A 426 23.78 16.58 10.61
C THR A 426 22.67 17.64 10.54
N GLY A 427 22.47 18.45 11.59
CA GLY A 427 21.45 19.50 11.63
C GLY A 427 21.59 20.59 10.56
N LEU A 428 22.78 20.79 9.97
CA LEU A 428 22.95 21.72 8.84
C LEU A 428 22.67 21.09 7.47
N ASN A 429 22.74 19.76 7.33
CA ASN A 429 22.29 19.05 6.12
C ASN A 429 20.80 18.66 6.21
N GLU A 430 20.22 18.58 7.40
CA GLU A 430 18.75 18.52 7.60
C GLU A 430 18.07 19.88 7.33
N LEU A 431 18.83 20.99 7.35
CA LEU A 431 18.42 22.30 6.84
C LEU A 431 18.55 22.42 5.31
N GLY A 432 19.15 21.42 4.64
CA GLY A 432 19.33 21.36 3.20
C GLY A 432 18.08 20.78 2.51
N GLY A 433 17.63 21.43 1.43
CA GLY A 433 16.44 21.02 0.69
C GLY A 433 16.46 19.56 0.21
N PHE A 434 15.27 19.00 0.01
CA PHE A 434 15.10 17.65 -0.53
C PHE A 434 15.77 17.54 -1.91
N ASN A 435 16.71 16.59 -2.06
CA ASN A 435 17.42 16.38 -3.32
C ASN A 435 16.56 15.58 -4.31
N PHE A 436 15.68 16.27 -5.01
CA PHE A 436 14.77 15.68 -6.00
C PHE A 436 15.50 15.04 -7.19
N GLN A 437 16.74 15.44 -7.50
CA GLN A 437 17.52 14.83 -8.59
C GLN A 437 17.81 13.34 -8.37
N ASP A 438 17.97 12.94 -7.10
CA ASP A 438 18.21 11.53 -6.78
C ASP A 438 16.92 10.70 -6.93
N LEU A 439 15.76 11.32 -6.71
CA LEU A 439 14.45 10.73 -6.99
C LEU A 439 14.16 10.65 -8.49
N ASP A 440 14.58 11.65 -9.28
CA ASP A 440 14.45 11.64 -10.74
C ASP A 440 15.16 10.41 -11.32
N ILE A 441 16.41 10.15 -10.88
CA ILE A 441 17.20 8.99 -11.33
C ILE A 441 16.45 7.68 -11.04
N LEU A 442 15.85 7.53 -9.86
CA LEU A 442 15.10 6.32 -9.50
C LEU A 442 13.84 6.16 -10.36
N ILE A 443 13.08 7.23 -10.58
CA ILE A 443 11.87 7.20 -11.43
C ILE A 443 12.26 6.92 -12.89
N HIS A 444 13.29 7.56 -13.42
CA HIS A 444 13.81 7.30 -14.76
C HIS A 444 14.29 5.87 -14.92
N THR A 445 14.90 5.30 -13.87
CA THR A 445 15.27 3.86 -13.85
C THR A 445 14.02 2.98 -13.93
N ALA A 446 12.97 3.28 -13.17
CA ALA A 446 11.72 2.52 -13.23
C ALA A 446 11.05 2.61 -14.61
N VAL A 447 11.03 3.80 -15.25
CA VAL A 447 10.52 3.98 -16.62
C VAL A 447 11.37 3.20 -17.63
N THR A 448 12.70 3.23 -17.47
CA THR A 448 13.63 2.48 -18.34
C THR A 448 13.39 0.96 -18.23
N VAL A 449 13.24 0.44 -17.01
CA VAL A 449 12.91 -0.97 -16.79
C VAL A 449 11.53 -1.30 -17.37
N ALA A 450 10.52 -0.46 -17.15
CA ALA A 450 9.17 -0.67 -17.69
C ALA A 450 9.18 -0.80 -19.22
N ASN A 451 9.89 0.09 -19.92
CA ASN A 451 10.03 0.05 -21.37
C ASN A 451 10.70 -1.25 -21.87
N ASN A 452 11.67 -1.76 -21.12
CA ASN A 452 12.40 -2.98 -21.48
C ASN A 452 11.67 -4.28 -21.11
N ARG A 453 10.69 -4.23 -20.20
CA ARG A 453 9.79 -5.37 -19.86
C ARG A 453 8.81 -5.73 -20.98
N GLN A 454 8.71 -4.89 -22.02
CA GLN A 454 7.78 -5.08 -23.14
C GLN A 454 6.34 -5.25 -22.68
N LEU A 455 5.85 -4.48 -21.70
CA LEU A 455 4.46 -4.55 -21.27
C LEU A 455 3.52 -4.15 -22.43
N LYS A 456 2.38 -4.81 -22.56
CA LYS A 456 1.40 -4.51 -23.62
C LYS A 456 0.79 -3.11 -23.36
N ASP A 457 0.76 -2.26 -24.38
CA ASP A 457 0.16 -0.92 -24.36
C ASP A 457 0.72 0.00 -23.25
N LEU A 458 2.03 -0.11 -22.97
CA LEU A 458 2.69 0.71 -21.95
C LEU A 458 2.77 2.18 -22.37
N THR A 459 1.96 3.02 -21.73
CA THR A 459 1.97 4.48 -21.91
C THR A 459 2.50 5.24 -20.70
N ALA A 460 2.45 4.64 -19.51
CA ALA A 460 2.82 5.26 -18.26
C ALA A 460 3.15 4.23 -17.18
N ILE A 461 3.89 4.68 -16.16
CA ILE A 461 4.02 4.02 -14.85
C ILE A 461 3.22 4.81 -13.81
N TYR A 462 2.92 4.18 -12.68
CA TYR A 462 2.00 4.73 -11.69
C TYR A 462 2.59 4.69 -10.28
N VAL A 463 2.23 5.65 -9.43
CA VAL A 463 2.60 5.63 -8.00
C VAL A 463 1.46 6.18 -7.15
N SER A 464 1.05 5.43 -6.13
CA SER A 464 0.07 5.90 -5.15
C SER A 464 0.69 6.93 -4.22
N VAL A 465 -0.05 7.97 -3.86
CA VAL A 465 0.40 8.93 -2.83
C VAL A 465 0.79 8.22 -1.54
N ASN A 466 0.10 7.13 -1.21
CA ASN A 466 0.31 6.37 0.03
C ASN A 466 1.55 5.46 -0.01
N ASP A 467 2.13 5.24 -1.19
CA ASP A 467 3.37 4.47 -1.40
C ASP A 467 4.63 5.36 -1.45
N LEU A 468 4.44 6.69 -1.50
CA LEU A 468 5.52 7.67 -1.48
C LEU A 468 6.18 7.80 -0.09
N PRO A 469 7.43 8.30 -0.01
CA PRO A 469 8.12 8.55 1.25
C PRO A 469 7.30 9.40 2.22
N LEU A 470 7.39 9.12 3.53
CA LEU A 470 6.73 9.91 4.59
C LEU A 470 7.63 11.00 5.18
N ASP A 471 8.95 10.90 4.95
CA ASP A 471 9.95 11.88 5.38
C ASP A 471 9.93 13.16 4.53
N ILE A 472 9.35 13.10 3.32
CA ILE A 472 9.15 14.27 2.46
C ILE A 472 7.69 14.76 2.60
N PRO A 473 7.46 16.04 2.92
CA PRO A 473 6.12 16.61 3.00
C PRO A 473 5.31 16.41 1.71
N THR A 474 4.05 16.02 1.88
CA THR A 474 3.14 15.70 0.75
C THR A 474 2.98 16.85 -0.25
N PRO A 475 2.84 18.13 0.17
CA PRO A 475 2.76 19.24 -0.78
C PRO A 475 4.02 19.39 -1.64
N LEU A 476 5.21 19.11 -1.09
CA LEU A 476 6.46 19.17 -1.84
C LEU A 476 6.58 18.01 -2.83
N LEU A 477 6.15 16.81 -2.45
CA LEU A 477 6.07 15.68 -3.39
C LEU A 477 5.06 15.96 -4.51
N HIS A 478 3.92 16.56 -4.19
CA HIS A 478 2.92 16.94 -5.18
C HIS A 478 3.46 17.94 -6.21
N ASP A 479 4.13 18.99 -5.72
CA ASP A 479 4.79 19.98 -6.56
C ASP A 479 5.91 19.34 -7.40
N TYR A 480 6.71 18.46 -6.80
CA TYR A 480 7.74 17.68 -7.50
C TYR A 480 7.17 16.89 -8.68
N PHE A 481 6.15 16.05 -8.46
CA PHE A 481 5.59 15.20 -9.51
C PHE A 481 4.94 16.00 -10.64
N LEU A 482 4.26 17.12 -10.34
CA LEU A 482 3.52 17.88 -11.35
C LEU A 482 4.36 18.93 -12.07
N ASN A 483 5.31 19.57 -11.37
CA ASN A 483 6.02 20.73 -11.90
C ASN A 483 7.50 20.49 -12.18
N TYR A 484 8.18 19.65 -11.39
CA TYR A 484 9.64 19.44 -11.52
C TYR A 484 10.00 18.20 -12.33
N LEU A 485 9.37 17.05 -12.04
CA LEU A 485 9.64 15.79 -12.74
C LEU A 485 9.47 15.92 -14.28
N PRO A 486 8.45 16.63 -14.82
CA PRO A 486 8.32 16.83 -16.28
C PRO A 486 9.36 17.81 -16.85
N LYS A 487 9.99 18.64 -16.01
CA LYS A 487 10.90 19.72 -16.38
C LYS A 487 12.30 19.41 -15.85
N THR A 488 12.99 18.42 -16.42
CA THR A 488 14.42 18.25 -16.16
C THR A 488 15.17 19.54 -16.55
N PHE A 489 15.89 20.06 -15.54
CA PHE A 489 16.59 21.33 -15.27
C PHE A 489 16.88 22.39 -16.36
N GLU A 490 16.84 22.10 -17.66
CA GLU A 490 17.14 23.08 -18.73
C GLU A 490 15.89 23.80 -19.28
N GLY A 491 14.69 23.27 -18.99
CA GLY A 491 13.43 23.76 -19.55
C GLY A 491 12.65 24.76 -18.70
N VAL A 492 13.26 25.38 -17.68
CA VAL A 492 12.55 26.34 -16.81
C VAL A 492 12.19 27.64 -17.58
N HIS A 493 12.82 27.88 -18.73
CA HIS A 493 12.61 29.09 -19.55
C HIS A 493 12.31 28.86 -21.04
N SER A 494 12.11 27.62 -21.51
CA SER A 494 11.76 27.39 -22.91
C SER A 494 10.24 27.43 -23.13
N ALA A 495 9.80 28.42 -23.91
CA ALA A 495 8.41 28.65 -24.33
C ALA A 495 7.82 27.51 -25.20
N GLU A 496 8.59 26.48 -25.51
CA GLU A 496 8.21 25.35 -26.38
C GLU A 496 7.39 24.26 -25.64
N ASN A 497 7.31 24.29 -24.30
CA ASN A 497 6.58 23.29 -23.51
C ASN A 497 5.08 23.58 -23.31
N GLU A 498 4.57 24.69 -23.86
CA GLU A 498 3.14 24.97 -23.90
C GLU A 498 2.41 24.20 -25.02
N SER A 499 3.13 23.70 -26.03
CA SER A 499 2.58 22.90 -27.13
C SER A 499 2.64 21.37 -26.94
N ALA A 500 3.20 20.89 -25.83
CA ALA A 500 3.21 19.45 -25.54
C ALA A 500 1.77 18.95 -25.28
N SER A 501 1.40 17.84 -25.92
CA SER A 501 0.08 17.23 -25.78
C SER A 501 -0.20 16.90 -24.30
N SER A 502 -1.46 16.96 -23.87
CA SER A 502 -1.84 16.69 -22.47
C SER A 502 -1.44 15.30 -21.98
N ASP A 503 -1.11 14.38 -22.89
CA ASP A 503 -0.74 13.00 -22.58
C ASP A 503 0.74 12.79 -22.22
N ASP A 504 1.59 13.78 -22.53
CA ASP A 504 3.03 13.77 -22.25
C ASP A 504 3.38 14.36 -20.87
N LYS A 505 2.39 14.85 -20.12
CA LYS A 505 2.58 15.43 -18.79
C LYS A 505 2.15 14.44 -17.71
N VAL A 506 2.79 14.54 -16.54
CA VAL A 506 2.39 13.80 -15.34
C VAL A 506 0.97 14.23 -14.96
N LYS A 507 0.06 13.27 -14.77
CA LYS A 507 -1.33 13.51 -14.38
C LYS A 507 -1.55 13.05 -12.95
N PHE A 508 -2.26 13.85 -12.16
CA PHE A 508 -2.73 13.46 -10.84
C PHE A 508 -4.18 12.94 -10.94
N ILE A 509 -4.35 11.65 -10.67
CA ILE A 509 -5.64 10.96 -10.71
C ILE A 509 -6.18 10.90 -9.29
N THR A 510 -7.25 11.64 -9.02
CA THR A 510 -7.92 11.67 -7.70
C THR A 510 -8.99 10.58 -7.53
N ASP A 511 -9.34 9.89 -8.62
CA ASP A 511 -10.30 8.79 -8.60
C ASP A 511 -9.75 7.57 -9.33
N ALA A 512 -8.83 6.85 -8.66
CA ALA A 512 -8.29 5.59 -9.17
C ALA A 512 -9.39 4.51 -9.35
N SER A 513 -10.56 4.65 -8.72
CA SER A 513 -11.65 3.69 -8.90
C SER A 513 -12.21 3.75 -10.31
N SER A 514 -12.45 4.95 -10.85
CA SER A 514 -13.05 5.10 -12.18
C SER A 514 -12.01 4.99 -13.30
N GLU A 515 -10.82 5.58 -13.12
CA GLU A 515 -9.80 5.59 -14.17
C GLU A 515 -8.95 4.31 -14.20
N LEU A 516 -8.64 3.75 -13.04
CA LEU A 516 -7.73 2.60 -12.93
C LEU A 516 -8.42 1.29 -12.54
N ASN A 517 -9.71 1.32 -12.18
CA ASN A 517 -10.44 0.18 -11.60
C ASN A 517 -9.75 -0.35 -10.33
N ILE A 518 -9.28 0.57 -9.47
CA ILE A 518 -8.60 0.25 -8.22
C ILE A 518 -9.29 1.01 -7.10
N LEU A 519 -10.07 0.30 -6.30
CA LEU A 519 -10.69 0.85 -5.09
C LEU A 519 -10.44 -0.09 -3.89
N PRO A 520 -9.51 0.24 -2.99
CA PRO A 520 -9.37 -0.48 -1.73
C PRO A 520 -10.64 -0.34 -0.89
N MET A 521 -11.09 -1.45 -0.31
CA MET A 521 -12.23 -1.45 0.59
C MET A 521 -11.98 -2.33 1.81
N VAL A 522 -12.51 -1.92 2.97
CA VAL A 522 -12.42 -2.68 4.24
C VAL A 522 -13.81 -2.97 4.77
N ARG A 523 -13.99 -4.10 5.44
CA ARG A 523 -15.20 -4.45 6.16
C ARG A 523 -14.84 -4.94 7.57
N LEU A 524 -15.64 -4.54 8.56
CA LEU A 524 -15.53 -5.08 9.92
C LEU A 524 -16.07 -6.52 9.98
N PHE A 525 -15.36 -7.39 10.70
CA PHE A 525 -15.81 -8.76 10.95
C PHE A 525 -17.21 -8.78 11.58
N GLY A 526 -18.11 -9.61 11.04
CA GLY A 526 -19.46 -9.78 11.55
C GLY A 526 -20.40 -8.58 11.32
N SER A 527 -19.96 -7.54 10.60
CA SER A 527 -20.78 -6.39 10.23
C SER A 527 -21.17 -6.44 8.76
N ASN A 528 -22.43 -6.14 8.47
CA ASN A 528 -22.92 -5.89 7.10
C ASN A 528 -23.07 -4.39 6.80
N LYS A 529 -22.71 -3.51 7.74
CA LYS A 529 -22.76 -2.05 7.57
C LYS A 529 -21.43 -1.54 7.03
N HIS A 530 -21.47 -0.70 6.00
CA HIS A 530 -20.29 -0.03 5.44
C HIS A 530 -19.98 1.30 6.15
N GLU A 531 -20.94 1.86 6.88
CA GLU A 531 -20.72 3.03 7.73
C GLU A 531 -20.15 2.59 9.09
N PHE A 532 -18.86 2.82 9.29
CA PHE A 532 -18.18 2.59 10.56
C PHE A 532 -16.92 3.46 10.72
N ASP A 533 -16.56 3.67 11.99
CA ASP A 533 -15.38 4.41 12.40
C ASP A 533 -14.17 3.48 12.48
N LEU A 534 -13.48 3.35 11.36
CA LEU A 534 -12.15 2.75 11.20
C LEU A 534 -11.47 3.50 10.07
N ASP A 535 -10.16 3.67 10.18
CA ASP A 535 -9.30 4.26 9.17
C ASP A 535 -8.29 3.20 8.66
N TRP A 536 -8.24 2.95 7.36
CA TRP A 536 -7.25 2.07 6.76
C TRP A 536 -5.99 2.87 6.46
N TYR A 537 -5.04 2.81 7.39
CA TYR A 537 -3.74 3.42 7.26
C TYR A 537 -2.87 2.65 6.26
N SER A 538 -2.14 3.39 5.42
CA SER A 538 -1.21 2.83 4.43
C SER A 538 -1.90 1.85 3.45
N ASN A 539 -3.12 2.17 2.98
CA ASN A 539 -3.90 1.41 2.00
C ASN A 539 -3.35 1.50 0.54
N GLY A 540 -2.06 1.78 0.38
CA GLY A 540 -1.38 1.84 -0.92
C GLY A 540 -1.32 0.49 -1.63
N LEU A 541 -0.62 0.40 -2.75
CA LEU A 541 -0.65 -0.80 -3.60
C LEU A 541 0.28 -1.91 -3.14
N TRP A 542 1.18 -1.62 -2.21
CA TRP A 542 1.99 -2.64 -1.54
C TRP A 542 1.14 -3.65 -0.73
N SER A 543 -0.09 -3.29 -0.33
CA SER A 543 -1.06 -4.19 0.31
C SER A 543 -2.01 -4.90 -0.66
N TRP A 544 -1.77 -4.79 -1.97
CA TRP A 544 -2.53 -5.52 -2.98
C TRP A 544 -2.37 -7.03 -2.84
N GLY A 545 -3.41 -7.78 -3.20
CA GLY A 545 -3.37 -9.25 -3.22
C GLY A 545 -4.50 -9.89 -3.99
#